data_AF-A0A7Y9XY37-F1
#
_entry.id   AF-A0A7Y9XY37-F1
#
_cell.length_a   1.000
_cell.length_b   1.000
_cell.length_c   1.000
_cell.angle_alpha   90.00
_cell.angle_beta   90.00
_cell.angle_gamma   90.00
#
_symmetry.space_group_name_H-M   'P 1'
#
loop_
_entity.id
_entity.type
_entity.pdbx_description
1 polymer ?
#
loop_
_entity_poly.entity_id
_entity_poly.type
_entity_poly.pdbx_seq_one_letter_code
_entity_poly.pdbx_strand_id
1 'polypeptide(L)'
;MELGNAAKQKIGRYASGRAENSRLPFRRRERAMLWFRQMKSLQNFASVHASLHNHFSQERHLAEWKTYKERRLAAWAEWQSLVA
;
A
#
# COMPACT_ATOMS: atom_id res chain seq x y z
N MET A 1 44.77 14.40 5.56
CA MET A 1 44.31 13.30 4.69
C MET A 1 42.85 13.60 4.35
N GLU A 2 42.63 14.37 3.28
CA GLU A 2 41.28 14.78 2.88
C GLU A 2 40.60 13.61 2.17
N LEU A 3 39.65 12.98 2.84
CA LEU A 3 38.75 12.01 2.23
C LEU A 3 37.76 12.76 1.33
N GLY A 4 38.19 13.00 0.10
CA GLY A 4 37.37 13.53 -1.00
C GLY A 4 36.24 12.57 -1.35
N ASN A 5 35.13 12.64 -0.61
CA ASN A 5 33.89 11.96 -1.00
C ASN A 5 32.60 12.63 -0.49
N ALA A 6 32.64 13.92 -0.17
CA ALA A 6 31.44 14.66 0.27
C ALA A 6 30.42 14.87 -0.86
N ALA A 7 30.88 14.95 -2.11
CA ALA A 7 30.03 15.22 -3.28
C ALA A 7 29.28 13.99 -3.82
N LYS A 8 29.76 12.75 -3.59
CA LYS A 8 29.06 11.53 -4.08
C LYS A 8 27.95 11.04 -3.14
N GLN A 9 27.82 11.60 -1.93
CA GLN A 9 26.77 11.21 -0.99
C GLN A 9 25.40 11.83 -1.26
N LYS A 10 25.30 12.87 -2.12
CA LYS A 10 24.06 13.68 -2.21
C LYS A 10 23.00 13.24 -3.22
N ILE A 11 23.18 12.13 -3.96
CA ILE A 11 22.19 11.70 -4.97
C ILE A 11 21.71 10.25 -4.77
N GLY A 12 22.54 9.36 -4.23
CA GLY A 12 22.18 7.95 -4.06
C GLY A 12 21.09 7.70 -3.01
N ARG A 13 21.11 8.40 -1.87
CA ARG A 13 20.22 8.11 -0.72
C ARG A 13 18.76 8.55 -0.94
N TYR A 14 18.54 9.62 -1.70
CA TYR A 14 17.19 10.08 -2.05
C TYR A 14 16.61 9.33 -3.26
N ALA A 15 17.46 8.92 -4.21
CA ALA A 15 17.05 8.05 -5.32
C ALA A 15 16.72 6.63 -4.85
N SER A 16 17.56 6.04 -3.98
CA SER A 16 17.27 4.74 -3.37
C SER A 16 16.11 4.84 -2.39
N GLY A 17 16.01 5.92 -1.61
CA GLY A 17 14.89 6.16 -0.71
C GLY A 17 13.53 6.16 -1.41
N ARG A 18 13.42 6.72 -2.62
CA ARG A 18 12.14 6.73 -3.36
C ARG A 18 11.77 5.34 -3.93
N ALA A 19 12.73 4.64 -4.52
CA ALA A 19 12.54 3.27 -5.03
C ALA A 19 12.31 2.25 -3.90
N GLU A 20 12.87 2.51 -2.72
CA GLU A 20 12.72 1.68 -1.53
C GLU A 20 11.40 1.96 -0.81
N ASN A 21 10.97 3.23 -0.77
CA ASN A 21 9.70 3.64 -0.16
C ASN A 21 8.50 3.18 -1.01
N SER A 22 8.61 3.18 -2.34
CA SER A 22 7.58 2.60 -3.22
C SER A 22 7.36 1.09 -2.99
N ARG A 23 8.37 0.37 -2.48
CA ARG A 23 8.27 -1.06 -2.10
C ARG A 23 7.71 -1.29 -0.70
N LEU A 24 7.59 -0.26 0.15
CA LEU A 24 7.11 -0.45 1.53
C LEU A 24 5.68 -1.02 1.62
N PRO A 25 4.70 -0.58 0.81
CA PRO A 25 3.37 -1.19 0.82
C PRO A 25 3.41 -2.66 0.43
N PHE A 26 4.22 -3.01 -0.56
CA PHE A 26 4.43 -4.38 -1.01
C PHE A 26 5.06 -5.24 0.10
N ARG A 27 6.13 -4.75 0.75
CA ARG A 27 6.75 -5.46 1.86
C ARG A 27 5.86 -5.66 3.08
N ARG A 28 4.99 -4.69 3.38
CA ARG A 28 3.98 -4.85 4.45
C ARG A 28 3.01 -5.98 4.13
N ARG A 29 2.59 -6.08 2.86
CA ARG A 29 1.72 -7.17 2.37
C ARG A 29 2.44 -8.51 2.42
N GLU A 30 3.65 -8.61 1.86
CA GLU A 30 4.46 -9.83 1.92
C GLU A 30 4.69 -10.29 3.36
N ARG A 31 5.01 -9.37 4.28
CA ARG A 31 5.13 -9.69 5.69
C ARG A 31 3.85 -10.26 6.26
N ALA A 32 2.68 -9.66 5.98
CA ALA A 32 1.40 -10.21 6.43
C ALA A 32 1.13 -11.60 5.83
N MET A 33 1.50 -11.80 4.56
CA MET A 33 1.38 -13.08 3.86
C MET A 33 2.22 -14.19 4.49
N LEU A 34 3.39 -13.87 5.07
CA LEU A 34 4.25 -14.85 5.77
C LEU A 34 3.63 -15.44 7.04
N TRP A 35 2.62 -14.79 7.64
CA TRP A 35 1.97 -15.31 8.85
C TRP A 35 0.90 -16.36 8.56
N PHE A 36 0.55 -16.59 7.29
CA PHE A 36 -0.43 -17.62 6.93
C PHE A 36 0.19 -19.02 7.03
N ARG A 37 -0.44 -19.89 7.83
CA ARG A 37 0.02 -21.28 8.04
C ARG A 37 -0.30 -22.22 6.87
N GLN A 38 -1.20 -21.82 5.97
CA GLN A 38 -1.65 -22.64 4.83
C GLN A 38 -1.60 -21.85 3.53
N MET A 39 -1.13 -22.48 2.46
CA MET A 39 -1.02 -21.84 1.15
C MET A 39 -2.39 -21.48 0.55
N LYS A 40 -3.41 -22.31 0.80
CA LYS A 40 -4.78 -22.07 0.31
C LYS A 40 -5.39 -20.79 0.88
N SER A 41 -5.20 -20.52 2.17
CA SER A 41 -5.71 -19.29 2.79
C SER A 41 -4.95 -18.04 2.33
N LEU A 42 -3.63 -18.16 2.13
CA LEU A 42 -2.84 -17.11 1.49
C LEU A 42 -3.35 -16.79 0.07
N GLN A 43 -3.61 -17.82 -0.75
CA GLN A 43 -4.11 -17.64 -2.12
C GLN A 43 -5.48 -16.95 -2.15
N ASN A 44 -6.40 -17.39 -1.28
CA ASN A 44 -7.72 -16.77 -1.14
C ASN A 44 -7.62 -15.31 -0.66
N PHE A 45 -6.69 -15.01 0.25
CA PHE A 45 -6.46 -13.64 0.69
C PHE A 45 -5.88 -12.78 -0.44
N ALA A 46 -4.85 -13.27 -1.13
CA ALA A 46 -4.16 -12.55 -2.19
C ALA A 46 -5.08 -12.25 -3.38
N SER A 47 -6.01 -13.15 -3.72
CA SER A 47 -6.94 -12.96 -4.85
C SER A 47 -7.95 -11.84 -4.62
N VAL A 48 -8.37 -11.59 -3.38
CA VAL A 48 -9.39 -10.56 -3.06
C VAL A 48 -8.80 -9.26 -2.51
N HIS A 49 -7.60 -9.31 -1.91
CA HIS A 49 -7.06 -8.18 -1.15
C HIS A 49 -6.85 -6.91 -2.00
N ALA A 50 -6.34 -7.05 -3.23
CA ALA A 50 -6.10 -5.90 -4.11
C ALA A 50 -7.40 -5.18 -4.48
N SER A 51 -8.45 -5.93 -4.82
CA SER A 51 -9.77 -5.40 -5.16
C SER A 51 -10.40 -4.65 -3.98
N LEU A 52 -10.36 -5.25 -2.78
CA LEU A 52 -10.86 -4.60 -1.56
C LEU A 52 -10.09 -3.32 -1.27
N HIS A 53 -8.75 -3.37 -1.28
CA HIS A 53 -7.92 -2.21 -1.00
C HIS A 53 -8.17 -1.05 -1.98
N ASN A 54 -8.32 -1.37 -3.27
CA ASN A 54 -8.60 -0.40 -4.30
C ASN A 54 -9.98 0.24 -4.13
N HIS A 55 -11.02 -0.55 -3.85
CA HIS A 55 -12.38 -0.06 -3.64
C HIS A 55 -12.47 0.94 -2.48
N PHE A 56 -11.81 0.68 -1.34
CA PHE A 56 -11.79 1.60 -0.20
C PHE A 56 -10.81 2.79 -0.33
N SER A 57 -9.88 2.73 -1.28
CA SER A 57 -8.83 3.75 -1.47
C SER A 57 -9.00 4.54 -2.78
N GLN A 58 -10.15 4.42 -3.44
CA GLN A 58 -10.43 5.08 -4.71
C GLN A 58 -10.13 6.57 -4.64
N GLU A 59 -9.25 7.03 -5.54
CA GLU A 59 -8.93 8.43 -5.77
C GLU A 59 -8.49 9.20 -4.51
N ARG A 60 -7.93 8.53 -3.49
CA ARG A 60 -7.49 9.18 -2.24
C ARG A 60 -6.61 10.43 -2.44
N HIS A 61 -5.81 10.44 -3.51
CA HIS A 61 -4.87 11.51 -3.81
C HIS A 61 -5.39 12.53 -4.82
N LEU A 62 -6.56 12.28 -5.42
CA LEU A 62 -7.17 13.13 -6.45
C LEU A 62 -8.44 13.81 -5.95
N ALA A 63 -9.11 13.21 -4.96
CA ALA A 63 -10.33 13.71 -4.37
C ALA A 63 -10.04 14.66 -3.20
N GLU A 64 -10.85 15.72 -3.08
CA GLU A 64 -10.94 16.50 -1.85
C GLU A 64 -11.32 15.58 -0.68
N TRP A 65 -10.82 15.89 0.52
CA TRP A 65 -11.05 15.10 1.72
C TRP A 65 -12.53 14.76 1.97
N LYS A 66 -13.43 15.73 1.74
CA LYS A 66 -14.87 15.53 1.91
C LYS A 66 -15.41 14.45 0.98
N THR A 67 -15.12 14.57 -0.31
CA THR A 67 -15.50 13.60 -1.35
C THR A 67 -14.92 12.21 -1.09
N TYR A 68 -13.65 12.14 -0.65
CA TYR A 68 -13.03 10.88 -0.25
C TYR A 68 -13.77 10.22 0.92
N LYS A 69 -14.16 11.01 1.93
CA LYS A 69 -14.91 10.50 3.09
C LYS A 69 -16.28 9.96 2.69
N GLU A 70 -17.02 10.69 1.85
CA GLU A 70 -18.33 10.26 1.33
C GLU A 70 -18.22 8.96 0.54
N ARG A 71 -17.27 8.86 -0.40
CA ARG A 71 -17.02 7.64 -1.17
C ARG A 71 -16.64 6.46 -0.29
N ARG A 72 -15.82 6.69 0.74
CA ARG A 72 -15.42 5.64 1.69
C ARG A 72 -16.60 5.14 2.53
N LEU A 73 -17.54 6.02 2.88
CA LEU A 73 -18.77 5.64 3.58
C LEU A 73 -19.72 4.86 2.65
N ALA A 74 -19.85 5.26 1.39
CA ALA A 74 -20.63 4.53 0.38
C ALA A 74 -20.07 3.11 0.16
N ALA A 75 -18.76 2.99 -0.07
CA ALA A 75 -18.07 1.70 -0.18
C ALA A 75 -18.29 0.80 1.07
N TRP A 76 -18.35 1.39 2.25
CA TRP A 76 -18.65 0.65 3.48
C TRP A 76 -20.10 0.16 3.54
N ALA A 77 -21.06 0.98 3.12
CA ALA A 77 -22.46 0.58 3.06
C ALA A 77 -22.70 -0.55 2.03
N GLU A 78 -22.08 -0.44 0.86
CA GLU A 78 -22.09 -1.51 -0.16
C GLU A 78 -21.50 -2.80 0.42
N TRP A 79 -20.35 -2.71 1.10
CA TRP A 79 -19.75 -3.87 1.74
C TRP A 79 -20.65 -4.51 2.79
N GLN A 80 -21.30 -3.71 3.65
CA GLN A 80 -22.25 -4.22 4.64
C GLN A 80 -23.43 -4.94 3.97
N SER A 81 -23.93 -4.45 2.83
CA SER A 81 -25.01 -5.13 2.10
C SER A 81 -24.61 -6.46 1.46
N LEU A 82 -23.32 -6.65 1.15
CA LEU A 82 -22.82 -7.90 0.57
C LEU A 82 -22.52 -8.98 1.61
N VAL A 83 -22.31 -8.59 2.87
CA VAL A 83 -21.97 -9.49 3.98
C VAL A 83 -23.22 -9.87 4.80
N ALA A 84 -24.30 -9.10 4.68
CA ALA A 84 -25.62 -9.41 5.27
C ALA A 84 -26.25 -10.66 4.65
#